data_AF-A0A0G4NY51-F1
#
_entry.id   AF-A0A0G4NY51-F1
#
_cell.length_a   1.000
_cell.length_b   1.000
_cell.length_c   1.000
_cell.angle_alpha   90.00
_cell.angle_beta   90.00
_cell.angle_gamma   90.00
#
_symmetry.space_group_name_H-M   'P 1'
#
loop_
_entity.id
_entity.type
_entity.pdbx_description
1 polymer ?
#
loop_
_entity_poly.entity_id
_entity_poly.type
_entity_poly.pdbx_seq_one_letter_code
_entity_poly.pdbx_strand_id
1 'polypeptide(L)'
;MSEPKPTSVPLPNSEQFCLNSDQGERYLIQVSWPLHWESDSTSARGSFPIIACLRADIRYIVDGNALFLTATEAAWRRAPASHFAGGGIIVAIGYPLGRELYDMRRRTLDLSPPAGTQIPGHGGADIFLDFIQSSVRPAVKARFPRVAVSREALYGHSYGGLLALHALFTRPGSFDCYMASSPSIWWNSKFILQEAKAFLETEPLGENLPSLMVFWGSVEQNPHQWDNEPLEKYELRKRMASDFRMADNALDLCGMLRGCKQLHTVLANVFDGEEHTSVMPCSTNRSLTMFFEDWPLH
;
A
#
# COMPACT_ATOMS: atom_id res chain seq x y z
N MET A 1 42.53 -15.56 -19.49
CA MET A 1 41.76 -14.50 -18.80
C MET A 1 40.79 -15.19 -17.87
N SER A 2 40.81 -14.92 -16.57
CA SER A 2 39.81 -15.47 -15.64
C SER A 2 38.44 -14.88 -15.95
N GLU A 3 37.42 -15.71 -16.11
CA GLU A 3 36.06 -15.24 -16.30
C GLU A 3 35.63 -14.34 -15.12
N PRO A 4 35.00 -13.18 -15.38
CA PRO A 4 34.51 -12.32 -14.33
C PRO A 4 33.43 -13.03 -13.51
N LYS A 5 33.60 -13.09 -12.19
CA LYS A 5 32.62 -13.69 -11.29
C LYS A 5 31.35 -12.83 -11.22
N PRO A 6 30.14 -13.43 -11.19
CA PRO A 6 28.91 -12.68 -11.02
C PRO A 6 28.93 -11.96 -9.66
N THR A 7 28.57 -10.68 -9.68
CA THR A 7 28.45 -9.84 -8.48
C THR A 7 26.97 -9.63 -8.17
N SER A 8 26.57 -9.80 -6.91
CA SER A 8 25.21 -9.50 -6.46
C SER A 8 24.88 -8.03 -6.69
N VAL A 9 23.60 -7.70 -6.92
CA VAL A 9 23.12 -6.33 -7.08
C VAL A 9 22.64 -5.83 -5.71
N PRO A 10 23.44 -5.06 -4.94
CA PRO A 10 22.95 -4.43 -3.72
C PRO A 10 22.01 -3.26 -4.07
N LEU A 11 21.01 -3.02 -3.23
CA LEU A 11 20.13 -1.87 -3.35
C LEU A 11 20.64 -0.77 -2.39
N PRO A 12 21.08 0.41 -2.90
CA PRO A 12 21.55 1.49 -2.03
C PRO A 12 20.40 2.07 -1.19
N ASN A 13 20.73 2.88 -0.18
CA ASN A 13 19.76 3.62 0.65
C ASN A 13 18.52 2.80 1.05
N SER A 14 18.78 1.54 1.41
CA SER A 14 17.75 0.59 1.79
C SER A 14 18.29 -0.42 2.78
N GLU A 15 17.42 -0.96 3.61
CA GLU A 15 17.71 -2.04 4.54
C GLU A 15 16.51 -2.97 4.68
N GLN A 16 16.74 -4.14 5.26
CA GLN A 16 15.65 -5.02 5.67
C GLN A 16 15.94 -5.69 7.00
N PHE A 17 14.89 -6.00 7.73
CA PHE A 17 14.95 -6.69 9.01
C PHE A 17 13.67 -7.49 9.25
N CYS A 18 13.67 -8.34 10.26
CA CYS A 18 12.47 -9.07 10.64
C CYS A 18 11.90 -8.56 11.95
N LEU A 19 10.58 -8.54 12.03
CA LEU A 19 9.83 -8.34 13.27
C LEU A 19 8.88 -9.51 13.45
N ASN A 20 8.55 -9.82 14.70
CA ASN A 20 7.50 -10.79 15.02
C ASN A 20 6.27 -10.04 15.51
N SER A 21 5.08 -10.50 15.16
CA SER A 21 3.86 -10.06 15.84
C SER A 21 3.78 -10.64 17.25
N ASP A 22 2.82 -10.17 18.04
CA ASP A 22 2.54 -10.70 19.38
C ASP A 22 2.17 -12.19 19.37
N GLN A 23 1.73 -12.72 18.21
CA GLN A 23 1.43 -14.14 18.00
C GLN A 23 2.65 -14.96 17.59
N GLY A 24 3.84 -14.34 17.49
CA GLY A 24 5.08 -15.00 17.08
C GLY A 24 5.25 -15.15 15.56
N GLU A 25 4.33 -14.63 14.75
CA GLU A 25 4.42 -14.66 13.30
C GLU A 25 5.48 -13.69 12.80
N ARG A 26 6.40 -14.17 11.97
CA ARG A 26 7.54 -13.38 11.47
C ARG A 26 7.18 -12.62 10.20
N TYR A 27 7.51 -11.33 10.15
CA TYR A 27 7.34 -10.44 9.00
C TYR A 27 8.70 -9.92 8.52
N LEU A 28 8.84 -9.73 7.21
CA LEU A 28 9.97 -9.04 6.59
C LEU A 28 9.60 -7.57 6.42
N ILE A 29 10.37 -6.67 7.02
CA ILE A 29 10.22 -5.23 6.86
C ILE A 29 11.37 -4.75 5.99
N GLN A 30 11.06 -4.20 4.82
CA GLN A 30 12.02 -3.58 3.91
C GLN A 30 11.79 -2.08 3.92
N VAL A 31 12.87 -1.30 4.05
CA VAL A 31 12.80 0.15 4.18
C VAL A 31 13.75 0.78 3.18
N SER A 32 13.32 1.85 2.51
CA SER A 32 14.19 2.68 1.66
C SER A 32 13.91 4.16 1.87
N TRP A 33 14.91 4.98 1.58
CA TRP A 33 14.88 6.44 1.76
C TRP A 33 15.56 7.14 0.57
N PRO A 34 15.43 8.47 0.42
CA PRO A 34 15.96 9.17 -0.76
C PRO A 34 17.47 8.97 -0.96
N LEU A 35 17.89 8.80 -2.22
CA LEU A 35 19.30 8.57 -2.59
C LEU A 35 20.24 9.71 -2.21
N HIS A 36 19.72 10.95 -2.18
CA HIS A 36 20.51 12.13 -1.83
C HIS A 36 20.72 12.28 -0.31
N TRP A 37 20.16 11.40 0.52
CA TRP A 37 20.46 11.37 1.96
C TRP A 37 21.79 10.61 2.16
N GLU A 38 22.83 11.32 2.58
CA GLU A 38 24.17 10.76 2.79
C GLU A 38 24.32 10.12 4.19
N SER A 39 24.62 8.83 4.31
CA SER A 39 25.03 8.28 5.63
C SER A 39 26.44 8.76 5.99
N ASP A 40 26.60 9.35 7.18
CA ASP A 40 27.90 9.89 7.64
C ASP A 40 28.84 8.73 8.01
N SER A 41 29.74 8.40 7.09
CA SER A 41 30.65 7.23 7.19
C SER A 41 31.77 7.37 8.24
N THR A 42 31.81 8.47 9.00
CA THR A 42 32.89 8.75 9.96
C THR A 42 32.59 8.33 11.41
N SER A 43 31.38 7.88 11.72
CA SER A 43 31.03 7.44 13.08
C SER A 43 31.16 5.92 13.24
N ALA A 44 32.03 5.47 14.15
CA ALA A 44 32.20 4.05 14.54
C ALA A 44 30.95 3.41 15.19
N ARG A 45 29.82 4.12 15.17
CA ARG A 45 28.47 3.66 15.52
C ARG A 45 27.55 4.25 14.45
N GLY A 46 27.15 3.44 13.48
CA GLY A 46 26.47 3.88 12.25
C GLY A 46 25.43 4.99 12.45
N SER A 47 25.85 6.23 12.19
CA SER A 47 25.01 7.42 12.36
C SER A 47 24.61 7.96 10.99
N PHE A 48 23.29 8.01 10.77
CA PHE A 48 22.60 8.65 9.66
C PHE A 48 22.97 10.14 9.49
N PRO A 49 22.78 10.74 8.30
CA PRO A 49 23.24 12.10 7.99
C PRO A 49 22.91 13.13 9.06
N ILE A 50 23.86 14.04 9.27
CA ILE A 50 23.65 15.33 9.90
C ILE A 50 22.87 16.22 8.91
N ILE A 51 21.54 16.10 8.89
CA ILE A 51 20.65 17.25 8.62
C ILE A 51 19.59 17.22 9.72
N ALA A 52 19.76 18.06 10.73
CA ALA A 52 18.76 18.25 11.76
C ALA A 52 17.49 18.86 11.13
N CYS A 53 16.32 18.36 11.52
CA CYS A 53 14.98 18.82 11.10
C CYS A 53 14.52 18.45 9.68
N LEU A 54 14.88 17.27 9.16
CA LEU A 54 14.15 16.70 8.01
C LEU A 54 12.75 16.28 8.44
N ARG A 55 11.72 16.83 7.79
CA ARG A 55 10.38 16.26 7.79
C ARG A 55 10.29 15.24 6.66
N ALA A 56 9.74 14.07 6.94
CA ALA A 56 9.51 13.08 5.90
C ALA A 56 8.13 12.46 6.05
N ASP A 57 7.51 12.24 4.90
CA ASP A 57 6.31 11.42 4.80
C ASP A 57 6.71 9.94 4.76
N ILE A 58 5.93 9.10 5.42
CA ILE A 58 6.14 7.65 5.43
C ILE A 58 5.00 6.96 4.69
N ARG A 59 5.34 6.09 3.74
CA ARG A 59 4.37 5.23 3.07
C ARG A 59 4.56 3.78 3.47
N TYR A 60 3.55 3.21 4.11
CA TYR A 60 3.48 1.79 4.43
C TYR A 60 2.80 1.04 3.29
N ILE A 61 3.41 -0.07 2.87
CA ILE A 61 2.97 -0.89 1.75
C ILE A 61 2.81 -2.33 2.25
N VAL A 62 1.60 -2.88 2.15
CA VAL A 62 1.35 -4.30 2.41
C VAL A 62 1.59 -5.13 1.15
N ASP A 63 1.72 -6.45 1.29
CA ASP A 63 2.30 -7.33 0.24
C ASP A 63 3.68 -6.81 -0.21
N GLY A 64 4.50 -6.43 0.78
CA GLY A 64 5.74 -5.67 0.57
C GLY A 64 6.73 -6.32 -0.41
N ASN A 65 6.85 -7.65 -0.40
CA ASN A 65 7.74 -8.38 -1.30
C ASN A 65 7.45 -8.10 -2.78
N ALA A 66 6.18 -7.88 -3.15
CA ALA A 66 5.75 -7.64 -4.52
C ALA A 66 5.98 -6.19 -5.00
N LEU A 67 6.09 -5.24 -4.06
CA LEU A 67 5.95 -3.81 -4.36
C LEU A 67 7.16 -2.96 -3.92
N PHE A 68 8.01 -3.46 -3.04
CA PHE A 68 9.11 -2.69 -2.43
C PHE A 68 10.04 -2.06 -3.47
N LEU A 69 10.49 -2.86 -4.45
CA LEU A 69 11.43 -2.38 -5.48
C LEU A 69 10.80 -1.31 -6.37
N THR A 70 9.57 -1.56 -6.83
CA THR A 70 8.81 -0.61 -7.65
C THR A 70 8.60 0.71 -6.94
N ALA A 71 8.17 0.68 -5.67
CA ALA A 71 7.94 1.88 -4.88
C ALA A 71 9.24 2.64 -4.60
N THR A 72 10.32 1.93 -4.26
CA THR A 72 11.64 2.51 -3.97
C THR A 72 12.19 3.24 -5.19
N GLU A 73 12.26 2.54 -6.33
CA GLU A 73 12.83 3.11 -7.54
C GLU A 73 11.97 4.25 -8.10
N ALA A 74 10.64 4.13 -8.01
CA ALA A 74 9.74 5.20 -8.40
C ALA A 74 9.92 6.45 -7.53
N ALA A 75 10.10 6.31 -6.21
CA ALA A 75 10.40 7.42 -5.31
C ALA A 75 11.76 8.07 -5.64
N TRP A 76 12.79 7.29 -5.92
CA TRP A 76 14.10 7.82 -6.31
C TRP A 76 14.08 8.59 -7.64
N ARG A 77 13.30 8.10 -8.62
CA ARG A 77 13.10 8.79 -9.90
C ARG A 77 12.36 10.13 -9.78
N ARG A 78 11.78 10.45 -8.62
CA ARG A 78 11.21 11.77 -8.37
C ARG A 78 12.27 12.86 -8.17
N ALA A 79 13.47 12.52 -7.69
CA ALA A 79 14.52 13.50 -7.39
C ALA A 79 14.84 14.50 -8.55
N PRO A 80 14.91 14.09 -9.83
CA PRO A 80 15.12 15.03 -10.94
C PRO A 80 13.85 15.74 -11.42
N ALA A 81 12.66 15.45 -10.88
CA ALA A 81 11.42 16.09 -11.29
C ALA A 81 11.36 17.55 -10.80
N SER A 82 10.79 18.45 -11.60
CA SER A 82 10.66 19.88 -11.25
C SER A 82 9.79 20.13 -10.01
N HIS A 83 8.88 19.22 -9.69
CA HIS A 83 8.00 19.31 -8.53
C HIS A 83 8.49 18.52 -7.30
N PHE A 84 9.76 18.05 -7.32
CA PHE A 84 10.29 17.24 -6.24
C PHE A 84 10.30 18.00 -4.89
N ALA A 85 9.61 17.45 -3.90
CA ALA A 85 9.43 18.07 -2.58
C ALA A 85 10.34 17.49 -1.47
N GLY A 86 11.45 16.83 -1.83
CA GLY A 86 12.42 16.25 -0.88
C GLY A 86 12.29 14.75 -0.66
N GLY A 87 11.22 14.12 -1.16
CA GLY A 87 10.99 12.68 -1.10
C GLY A 87 10.45 12.20 0.25
N GLY A 88 10.46 10.89 0.46
CA GLY A 88 9.93 10.27 1.67
C GLY A 88 10.49 8.88 1.91
N ILE A 89 10.00 8.23 2.97
CA ILE A 89 10.44 6.89 3.39
C ILE A 89 9.42 5.87 2.91
N ILE A 90 9.89 4.79 2.29
CA ILE A 90 9.08 3.64 1.91
C ILE A 90 9.27 2.54 2.94
N VAL A 91 8.17 1.98 3.44
CA VAL A 91 8.16 0.83 4.36
C VAL A 91 7.29 -0.26 3.75
N ALA A 92 7.93 -1.32 3.26
CA ALA A 92 7.25 -2.48 2.72
C ALA A 92 7.17 -3.59 3.77
N ILE A 93 5.95 -4.02 4.09
CA ILE A 93 5.62 -5.05 5.07
C ILE A 93 5.28 -6.32 4.31
N GLY A 94 6.18 -7.28 4.38
CA GLY A 94 6.09 -8.54 3.66
C GLY A 94 6.33 -9.75 4.56
N TYR A 95 6.61 -10.86 3.90
CA TYR A 95 6.79 -12.19 4.48
C TYR A 95 8.21 -12.69 4.21
N PRO A 96 8.78 -13.55 5.07
CA PRO A 96 10.07 -14.19 4.81
C PRO A 96 9.93 -15.26 3.72
N LEU A 97 9.98 -14.82 2.46
CA LEU A 97 9.80 -15.65 1.27
C LEU A 97 11.14 -16.03 0.61
N GLY A 98 11.13 -17.13 -0.14
CA GLY A 98 12.26 -17.55 -0.98
C GLY A 98 12.22 -16.91 -2.36
N ARG A 99 11.43 -17.50 -3.28
CA ARG A 99 11.33 -17.09 -4.69
C ARG A 99 9.93 -16.59 -5.09
N GLU A 100 9.06 -16.42 -4.12
CA GLU A 100 7.66 -16.01 -4.30
C GLU A 100 7.49 -14.55 -3.93
N LEU A 101 6.45 -13.91 -4.48
CA LEU A 101 6.09 -12.52 -4.15
C LEU A 101 4.97 -12.43 -3.12
N TYR A 102 4.23 -13.52 -2.89
CA TYR A 102 3.06 -13.53 -2.01
C TYR A 102 3.05 -14.79 -1.16
N ASP A 103 2.83 -14.64 0.15
CA ASP A 103 2.39 -15.74 1.00
C ASP A 103 0.86 -15.79 0.97
N MET A 104 0.29 -16.63 0.12
CA MET A 104 -1.17 -16.68 -0.07
C MET A 104 -1.94 -17.01 1.21
N ARG A 105 -1.38 -17.83 2.10
CA ARG A 105 -2.03 -18.21 3.35
C ARG A 105 -2.02 -17.04 4.33
N ARG A 106 -0.85 -16.44 4.56
CA ARG A 106 -0.69 -15.33 5.50
C ARG A 106 -1.46 -14.10 5.04
N ARG A 107 -1.32 -13.70 3.77
CA ARG A 107 -1.99 -12.49 3.26
C ARG A 107 -3.51 -12.62 3.24
N THR A 108 -4.04 -13.82 3.03
CA THR A 108 -5.49 -14.05 3.08
C THR A 108 -6.02 -13.78 4.49
N LEU A 109 -5.26 -14.15 5.52
CA LEU A 109 -5.60 -13.85 6.91
C LEU A 109 -5.39 -12.36 7.22
N ASP A 110 -4.17 -11.86 7.02
CA ASP A 110 -3.71 -10.54 7.45
C ASP A 110 -4.44 -9.38 6.76
N LEU A 111 -4.94 -9.59 5.54
CA LEU A 111 -5.52 -8.52 4.72
C LEU A 111 -7.05 -8.56 4.62
N SER A 112 -7.72 -9.52 5.26
CA SER A 112 -9.18 -9.64 5.22
C SER A 112 -9.84 -9.19 6.54
N PRO A 113 -10.92 -8.39 6.49
CA PRO A 113 -11.65 -7.92 7.67
C PRO A 113 -12.30 -9.07 8.47
N PRO A 114 -12.46 -8.94 9.80
CA PRO A 114 -13.22 -9.89 10.61
C PRO A 114 -14.73 -9.71 10.37
N ALA A 115 -15.31 -10.53 9.50
CA ALA A 115 -16.67 -10.31 8.98
C ALA A 115 -17.83 -10.81 9.86
N GLY A 116 -17.71 -10.76 11.19
CA GLY A 116 -18.73 -11.21 12.15
C GLY A 116 -18.96 -12.73 12.21
N THR A 117 -18.99 -13.42 11.06
CA THR A 117 -18.90 -14.88 10.94
C THR A 117 -17.45 -15.29 10.71
N GLN A 118 -17.01 -16.33 11.43
CA GLN A 118 -15.64 -16.81 11.30
C GLN A 118 -15.46 -17.53 9.95
N ILE A 119 -14.60 -16.98 9.09
CA ILE A 119 -14.17 -17.60 7.84
C ILE A 119 -12.76 -18.16 8.06
N PRO A 120 -12.56 -19.48 7.95
CA PRO A 120 -11.24 -20.09 8.16
C PRO A 120 -10.16 -19.43 7.30
N GLY A 121 -9.03 -19.07 7.92
CA GLY A 121 -7.89 -18.44 7.25
C GLY A 121 -8.09 -16.97 6.85
N HIS A 122 -9.17 -16.32 7.30
CA HIS A 122 -9.49 -14.92 7.05
C HIS A 122 -9.78 -14.17 8.38
N GLY A 123 -9.91 -12.85 8.33
CA GLY A 123 -10.34 -12.03 9.46
C GLY A 123 -9.22 -11.53 10.37
N GLY A 124 -7.97 -11.50 9.89
CA GLY A 124 -6.80 -11.07 10.64
C GLY A 124 -6.46 -9.58 10.51
N ALA A 125 -7.24 -8.80 9.76
CA ALA A 125 -6.93 -7.40 9.47
C ALA A 125 -6.66 -6.54 10.71
N ASP A 126 -7.47 -6.67 11.76
CA ASP A 126 -7.29 -5.89 12.99
C ASP A 126 -5.96 -6.23 13.70
N ILE A 127 -5.63 -7.52 13.79
CA ILE A 127 -4.37 -7.99 14.39
C ILE A 127 -3.18 -7.47 13.59
N PHE A 128 -3.29 -7.48 12.27
CA PHE A 128 -2.24 -7.00 11.39
C PHE A 128 -2.08 -5.48 11.47
N LEU A 129 -3.18 -4.71 11.55
CA LEU A 129 -3.13 -3.26 11.76
C LEU A 129 -2.55 -2.91 13.13
N ASP A 130 -2.87 -3.67 14.18
CA ASP A 130 -2.25 -3.53 15.51
C ASP A 130 -0.74 -3.74 15.42
N PHE A 131 -0.28 -4.80 14.73
CA PHE A 131 1.14 -5.04 14.50
C PHE A 131 1.83 -3.88 13.76
N ILE A 132 1.19 -3.30 12.73
CA ILE A 132 1.74 -2.15 12.02
C ILE A 132 1.92 -0.96 12.97
N GLN A 133 0.92 -0.67 13.80
CA GLN A 133 0.94 0.48 14.70
C GLN A 133 1.87 0.29 15.90
N SER A 134 1.86 -0.90 16.52
CA SER A 134 2.56 -1.18 17.78
C SER A 134 4.02 -1.60 17.59
N SER A 135 4.34 -2.21 16.45
CA SER A 135 5.65 -2.84 16.22
C SER A 135 6.39 -2.23 15.03
N VAL A 136 5.76 -2.18 13.86
CA VAL A 136 6.42 -1.70 12.63
C VAL A 136 6.72 -0.20 12.72
N ARG A 137 5.72 0.62 13.07
CA ARG A 137 5.87 2.08 13.14
C ARG A 137 6.95 2.51 14.15
N PRO A 138 7.00 2.01 15.39
CA PRO A 138 8.09 2.32 16.32
C PRO A 138 9.47 1.85 15.82
N ALA A 139 9.53 0.65 15.22
CA ALA A 139 10.79 0.14 14.67
C ALA A 139 11.33 1.04 13.55
N VAL A 140 10.47 1.50 12.63
CA VAL A 140 10.85 2.43 11.56
C VAL A 140 11.28 3.78 12.16
N LYS A 141 10.52 4.34 13.09
CA LYS A 141 10.88 5.61 13.75
C LYS A 141 12.24 5.53 14.47
N ALA A 142 12.56 4.40 15.09
CA ALA A 142 13.84 4.19 15.76
C ALA A 142 15.05 4.20 14.80
N ARG A 143 14.85 3.91 13.51
CA ARG A 143 15.90 3.99 12.48
C ARG A 143 16.15 5.41 12.00
N PHE A 144 15.17 6.29 12.14
CA PHE A 144 15.26 7.69 11.74
C PHE A 144 15.03 8.64 12.92
N PRO A 145 15.82 8.57 14.01
CA PRO A 145 15.58 9.30 15.25
C PRO A 145 15.64 10.84 15.10
N ARG A 146 16.17 11.34 13.97
CA ARG A 146 16.29 12.77 13.65
C ARG A 146 15.27 13.25 12.60
N VAL A 147 14.43 12.35 12.08
CA VAL A 147 13.40 12.67 11.09
C VAL A 147 12.06 12.84 11.79
N ALA A 148 11.45 14.00 11.61
CA ALA A 148 10.09 14.24 12.08
C ALA A 148 9.11 13.69 11.04
N VAL A 149 8.27 12.73 11.43
CA VAL A 149 7.24 12.20 10.53
C VAL A 149 6.15 13.25 10.37
N SER A 150 5.94 13.73 9.13
CA SER A 150 4.90 14.70 8.82
C SER A 150 3.55 14.03 8.61
N ARG A 151 3.49 13.03 7.74
CA ARG A 151 2.29 12.31 7.34
C ARG A 151 2.59 10.84 7.14
N GLU A 152 1.60 9.98 7.37
CA GLU A 152 1.68 8.54 7.16
C GLU A 152 0.59 8.07 6.18
N ALA A 153 0.95 7.24 5.21
CA ALA A 153 0.01 6.65 4.26
C ALA A 153 0.03 5.11 4.32
N LEU A 154 -1.14 4.48 4.12
CA LEU A 154 -1.27 3.04 3.95
C LEU A 154 -1.67 2.72 2.50
N TYR A 155 -0.83 1.97 1.79
CA TYR A 155 -1.12 1.47 0.45
C TYR A 155 -1.26 -0.05 0.46
N GLY A 156 -2.24 -0.53 -0.29
CA GLY A 156 -2.33 -1.93 -0.64
C GLY A 156 -3.07 -2.15 -1.96
N HIS A 157 -2.78 -3.28 -2.59
CA HIS A 157 -3.39 -3.72 -3.83
C HIS A 157 -4.25 -4.98 -3.60
N SER A 158 -5.39 -5.11 -4.30
CA SER A 158 -6.28 -6.27 -4.18
C SER A 158 -6.81 -6.42 -2.74
N TYR A 159 -6.53 -7.54 -2.04
CA TYR A 159 -6.78 -7.66 -0.60
C TYR A 159 -6.05 -6.60 0.23
N GLY A 160 -4.89 -6.12 -0.19
CA GLY A 160 -4.26 -4.98 0.47
C GLY A 160 -5.07 -3.69 0.34
N GLY A 161 -5.78 -3.52 -0.78
CA GLY A 161 -6.72 -2.41 -0.97
C GLY A 161 -7.96 -2.57 -0.09
N LEU A 162 -8.44 -3.82 0.10
CA LEU A 162 -9.49 -4.14 1.07
C LEU A 162 -9.07 -3.81 2.50
N LEU A 163 -7.84 -4.15 2.91
CA LEU A 163 -7.27 -3.76 4.20
C LEU A 163 -7.19 -2.24 4.36
N ALA A 164 -6.74 -1.52 3.32
CA ALA A 164 -6.66 -0.05 3.37
C ALA A 164 -8.03 0.58 3.58
N LEU A 165 -9.07 0.07 2.92
CA LEU A 165 -10.46 0.49 3.14
C LEU A 165 -10.94 0.16 4.56
N HIS A 166 -10.67 -1.05 5.04
CA HIS A 166 -11.04 -1.47 6.39
C HIS A 166 -10.39 -0.56 7.45
N ALA A 167 -9.08 -0.32 7.32
CA ALA A 167 -8.35 0.59 8.20
C ALA A 167 -8.91 2.01 8.21
N LEU A 168 -9.35 2.51 7.05
CA LEU A 168 -10.03 3.81 6.96
C LEU A 168 -11.35 3.80 7.72
N PHE A 169 -12.20 2.78 7.51
CA PHE A 169 -13.55 2.78 8.07
C PHE A 169 -13.59 2.47 9.57
N THR A 170 -12.64 1.69 10.08
CA THR A 170 -12.60 1.29 11.49
C THR A 170 -11.63 2.11 12.34
N ARG A 171 -10.58 2.67 11.72
CA ARG A 171 -9.51 3.41 12.42
C ARG A 171 -9.06 4.64 11.61
N PRO A 172 -9.95 5.58 11.23
CA PRO A 172 -9.65 6.66 10.29
C PRO A 172 -8.52 7.60 10.72
N GLY A 173 -8.22 7.68 12.02
CA GLY A 173 -7.09 8.47 12.54
C GLY A 173 -5.74 7.75 12.55
N SER A 174 -5.65 6.53 11.99
CA SER A 174 -4.41 5.74 12.02
C SER A 174 -3.39 6.13 10.93
N PHE A 175 -3.85 6.71 9.83
CA PHE A 175 -3.05 7.23 8.73
C PHE A 175 -3.71 8.50 8.16
N ASP A 176 -2.92 9.40 7.59
CA ASP A 176 -3.42 10.61 6.92
C ASP A 176 -3.97 10.31 5.53
N CYS A 177 -3.46 9.27 4.87
CA CYS A 177 -3.89 8.86 3.54
C CYS A 177 -4.04 7.34 3.41
N TYR A 178 -5.15 6.92 2.82
CA TYR A 178 -5.44 5.53 2.49
C TYR A 178 -5.46 5.36 0.98
N MET A 179 -4.68 4.42 0.47
CA MET A 179 -4.50 4.20 -0.97
C MET A 179 -4.91 2.78 -1.33
N ALA A 180 -6.13 2.64 -1.84
CA ALA A 180 -6.74 1.38 -2.20
C ALA A 180 -6.59 1.11 -3.70
N SER A 181 -5.60 0.32 -4.09
CA SER A 181 -5.42 -0.12 -5.48
C SER A 181 -6.21 -1.40 -5.75
N SER A 182 -7.06 -1.37 -6.76
CA SER A 182 -7.97 -2.45 -7.18
C SER A 182 -8.57 -3.19 -5.99
N PRO A 183 -9.22 -2.49 -5.04
CA PRO A 183 -9.62 -3.08 -3.77
C PRO A 183 -10.63 -4.20 -4.00
N SER A 184 -10.43 -5.34 -3.33
CA SER A 184 -11.32 -6.50 -3.44
C SER A 184 -12.65 -6.31 -2.69
N ILE A 185 -13.41 -5.28 -3.07
CA ILE A 185 -14.72 -4.93 -2.50
C ILE A 185 -15.72 -6.07 -2.68
N TRP A 186 -15.56 -6.92 -3.71
CA TRP A 186 -16.39 -8.10 -3.93
C TRP A 186 -16.28 -9.14 -2.80
N TRP A 187 -15.22 -9.11 -2.01
CA TRP A 187 -14.95 -10.11 -0.99
C TRP A 187 -16.11 -10.22 0.02
N ASN A 188 -16.43 -11.46 0.38
CA ASN A 188 -17.45 -11.84 1.35
C ASN A 188 -18.77 -11.05 1.20
N SER A 189 -19.38 -11.15 0.01
CA SER A 189 -20.65 -10.49 -0.31
C SER A 189 -20.62 -8.97 -0.08
N LYS A 190 -19.50 -8.33 -0.41
CA LYS A 190 -19.26 -6.90 -0.23
C LYS A 190 -19.37 -6.42 1.22
N PHE A 191 -18.86 -7.23 2.16
CA PHE A 191 -18.84 -6.91 3.59
C PHE A 191 -18.32 -5.50 3.88
N ILE A 192 -17.29 -5.06 3.17
CA ILE A 192 -16.67 -3.73 3.35
C ILE A 192 -17.65 -2.56 3.19
N LEU A 193 -18.75 -2.74 2.46
CA LEU A 193 -19.79 -1.71 2.32
C LEU A 193 -20.61 -1.52 3.60
N GLN A 194 -20.63 -2.52 4.50
CA GLN A 194 -21.24 -2.38 5.82
C GLN A 194 -20.39 -1.46 6.70
N GLU A 195 -19.07 -1.67 6.71
CA GLU A 195 -18.13 -0.80 7.43
C GLU A 195 -18.16 0.63 6.88
N ALA A 196 -18.21 0.80 5.56
CA ALA A 196 -18.30 2.11 4.96
C ALA A 196 -19.61 2.86 5.33
N LYS A 197 -20.74 2.14 5.46
CA LYS A 197 -22.00 2.73 5.95
C LYS A 197 -21.89 3.14 7.42
N ALA A 198 -21.36 2.26 8.26
CA ALA A 198 -21.15 2.56 9.67
C ALA A 198 -20.22 3.77 9.85
N PHE A 199 -19.13 3.83 9.06
CA PHE A 199 -18.24 4.98 9.01
C PHE A 199 -19.02 6.27 8.76
N LEU A 200 -19.85 6.34 7.71
CA LEU A 200 -20.65 7.52 7.35
C LEU A 200 -21.64 8.00 8.43
N GLU A 201 -22.03 7.13 9.37
CA GLU A 201 -22.92 7.48 10.47
C GLU A 201 -22.19 8.06 11.69
N THR A 202 -20.85 8.05 11.69
CA THR A 202 -20.05 8.62 12.78
C THR A 202 -19.74 10.11 12.60
N GLU A 203 -19.34 10.76 13.68
CA GLU A 203 -18.88 12.14 13.67
C GLU A 203 -17.37 12.21 13.40
N PRO A 204 -16.86 13.29 12.75
CA PRO A 204 -15.44 13.46 12.52
C PRO A 204 -14.60 13.39 13.79
N LEU A 205 -13.50 12.64 13.76
CA LEU A 205 -12.59 12.47 14.90
C LEU A 205 -11.73 13.71 15.21
N GLY A 206 -11.75 14.74 14.36
CA GLY A 206 -10.98 15.97 14.53
C GLY A 206 -10.97 16.84 13.28
N GLU A 207 -10.14 17.88 13.30
CA GLU A 207 -9.99 18.82 12.18
C GLU A 207 -9.15 18.26 11.03
N ASN A 208 -8.21 17.36 11.32
CA ASN A 208 -7.38 16.69 10.32
C ASN A 208 -8.09 15.44 9.81
N LEU A 209 -8.81 15.59 8.69
CA LEU A 209 -9.52 14.49 8.05
C LEU A 209 -8.60 13.69 7.13
N PRO A 210 -8.68 12.35 7.12
CA PRO A 210 -7.90 11.53 6.20
C PRO A 210 -8.39 11.69 4.76
N SER A 211 -7.52 11.37 3.80
CA SER A 211 -7.86 11.31 2.38
C SER A 211 -7.84 9.89 1.84
N LEU A 212 -8.74 9.57 0.91
CA LEU A 212 -8.81 8.28 0.24
C LEU A 212 -8.44 8.42 -1.25
N MET A 213 -7.54 7.57 -1.73
CA MET A 213 -7.30 7.35 -3.15
C MET A 213 -7.72 5.93 -3.55
N VAL A 214 -8.53 5.81 -4.60
CA VAL A 214 -8.97 4.53 -5.16
C VAL A 214 -8.51 4.44 -6.61
N PHE A 215 -7.84 3.33 -6.93
CA PHE A 215 -7.31 3.07 -8.28
C PHE A 215 -7.84 1.75 -8.82
N TRP A 216 -8.02 1.63 -10.13
CA TRP A 216 -8.24 0.34 -10.80
C TRP A 216 -7.87 0.43 -12.29
N GLY A 217 -7.66 -0.73 -12.90
CA GLY A 217 -7.42 -0.87 -14.34
C GLY A 217 -8.73 -1.01 -15.13
N SER A 218 -8.81 -0.41 -16.32
CA SER A 218 -10.05 -0.40 -17.11
C SER A 218 -10.48 -1.78 -17.60
N VAL A 219 -9.52 -2.69 -17.80
CA VAL A 219 -9.78 -4.05 -18.32
C VAL A 219 -9.97 -5.09 -17.21
N GLU A 220 -9.97 -4.69 -15.94
CA GLU A 220 -10.25 -5.61 -14.81
C GLU A 220 -11.68 -6.17 -14.85
N GLN A 221 -12.65 -5.34 -15.24
CA GLN A 221 -14.06 -5.73 -15.33
C GLN A 221 -14.48 -6.10 -16.76
N ASN A 222 -13.80 -5.54 -17.76
CA ASN A 222 -14.07 -5.74 -19.18
C ASN A 222 -12.82 -6.26 -19.90
N PRO A 223 -12.38 -7.50 -19.62
CA PRO A 223 -11.17 -8.03 -20.24
C PRO A 223 -11.36 -8.21 -21.74
N HIS A 224 -10.29 -7.99 -22.51
CA HIS A 224 -10.25 -8.36 -23.93
C HIS A 224 -9.82 -9.82 -24.10
N GLN A 225 -10.22 -10.44 -25.22
CA GLN A 225 -9.72 -11.75 -25.61
C GLN A 225 -8.27 -11.62 -26.08
N TRP A 226 -7.38 -12.50 -25.60
CA TRP A 226 -5.99 -12.47 -26.04
C TRP A 226 -5.80 -13.18 -27.38
N ASP A 227 -4.68 -12.88 -28.04
CA ASP A 227 -4.28 -13.57 -29.26
C ASP A 227 -4.21 -15.09 -29.05
N ASN A 228 -4.89 -15.83 -29.91
CA ASN A 228 -4.99 -17.30 -29.87
C ASN A 228 -5.63 -17.87 -28.59
N GLU A 229 -6.34 -17.05 -27.81
CA GLU A 229 -7.08 -17.56 -26.67
C GLU A 229 -8.36 -18.29 -27.10
N PRO A 230 -8.58 -19.55 -26.65
CA PRO A 230 -9.83 -20.24 -26.91
C PRO A 230 -11.04 -19.48 -26.34
N LEU A 231 -12.14 -19.40 -27.10
CA LEU A 231 -13.34 -18.65 -26.72
C LEU A 231 -13.89 -19.07 -25.34
N GLU A 232 -13.83 -20.35 -25.00
CA GLU A 232 -14.28 -20.86 -23.70
C GLU A 232 -13.48 -20.28 -22.53
N LYS A 233 -12.16 -20.14 -22.69
CA LYS A 233 -11.27 -19.56 -21.68
C LYS A 233 -11.54 -18.05 -21.52
N TYR A 234 -11.75 -17.35 -22.63
CA TYR A 234 -12.12 -15.94 -22.62
C TYR A 234 -13.44 -15.71 -21.89
N GLU A 235 -14.49 -16.48 -22.22
CA GLU A 235 -15.80 -16.35 -21.58
C GLU A 235 -15.77 -16.75 -20.09
N LEU A 236 -14.86 -17.63 -19.67
CA LEU A 236 -14.62 -17.88 -18.24
C LEU A 236 -14.01 -16.65 -17.55
N ARG A 237 -12.96 -16.03 -18.13
CA ARG A 237 -12.35 -14.82 -17.57
C ARG A 237 -13.34 -13.66 -17.50
N LYS A 238 -14.17 -13.49 -18.54
CA LYS A 238 -15.21 -12.46 -18.60
C LYS A 238 -16.28 -12.66 -17.52
N ARG A 239 -16.71 -13.91 -17.27
CA ARG A 239 -17.62 -14.23 -16.17
C ARG A 239 -17.01 -13.89 -14.80
N MET A 240 -15.77 -14.32 -14.55
CA MET A 240 -15.07 -13.98 -13.30
C MET A 240 -14.91 -12.47 -13.11
N ALA A 241 -14.55 -11.73 -14.16
CA ALA A 241 -14.42 -10.27 -14.14
C ALA A 241 -15.76 -9.60 -13.81
N SER A 242 -16.87 -10.08 -14.39
CA SER A 242 -18.22 -9.63 -14.10
C SER A 242 -18.63 -9.91 -12.65
N ASP A 243 -18.25 -11.06 -12.09
CA ASP A 243 -18.54 -11.42 -10.70
C ASP A 243 -17.74 -10.56 -9.70
N PHE A 244 -16.47 -10.29 -9.99
CA PHE A 244 -15.64 -9.39 -9.18
C PHE A 244 -16.10 -7.93 -9.27
N ARG A 245 -16.64 -7.51 -10.43
CA ARG A 245 -17.24 -6.18 -10.64
C ARG A 245 -16.33 -5.05 -10.13
N MET A 246 -15.04 -5.10 -10.48
CA MET A 246 -14.03 -4.21 -9.88
C MET A 246 -14.36 -2.73 -10.04
N ALA A 247 -14.58 -2.29 -11.29
CA ALA A 247 -14.79 -0.90 -11.62
C ALA A 247 -16.07 -0.35 -10.98
N ASP A 248 -17.20 -1.05 -11.15
CA ASP A 248 -18.46 -0.52 -10.62
C ASP A 248 -18.51 -0.59 -9.09
N ASN A 249 -17.90 -1.60 -8.46
CA ASN A 249 -17.82 -1.63 -6.99
C ASN A 249 -16.98 -0.45 -6.45
N ALA A 250 -15.86 -0.12 -7.11
CA ALA A 250 -15.04 1.03 -6.75
C ALA A 250 -15.80 2.35 -6.96
N LEU A 251 -16.52 2.49 -8.07
CA LEU A 251 -17.36 3.66 -8.36
C LEU A 251 -18.50 3.82 -7.35
N ASP A 252 -19.22 2.74 -7.03
CA ASP A 252 -20.30 2.74 -6.05
C ASP A 252 -19.80 3.19 -4.67
N LEU A 253 -18.64 2.66 -4.23
CA LEU A 253 -18.02 3.06 -2.98
C LEU A 253 -17.60 4.54 -2.99
N CYS A 254 -16.93 5.00 -4.04
CA CYS A 254 -16.53 6.40 -4.16
C CYS A 254 -17.75 7.34 -4.22
N GLY A 255 -18.84 6.91 -4.85
CA GLY A 255 -20.11 7.64 -4.87
C GLY A 255 -20.73 7.75 -3.47
N MET A 256 -20.70 6.67 -2.70
CA MET A 256 -21.19 6.64 -1.32
C MET A 256 -20.37 7.54 -0.38
N LEU A 257 -19.05 7.65 -0.60
CA LEU A 257 -18.17 8.49 0.22
C LEU A 257 -18.08 9.95 -0.24
N ARG A 258 -18.67 10.31 -1.39
CA ARG A 258 -18.61 11.66 -1.94
C ARG A 258 -19.32 12.65 -1.01
N GLY A 259 -18.62 13.70 -0.60
CA GLY A 259 -19.15 14.71 0.32
C GLY A 259 -19.23 14.23 1.78
N CYS A 260 -18.61 13.09 2.11
CA CYS A 260 -18.46 12.63 3.48
C CYS A 260 -17.71 13.67 4.32
N LYS A 261 -18.28 14.07 5.47
CA LYS A 261 -17.68 15.05 6.38
C LYS A 261 -16.48 14.52 7.15
N GLN A 262 -16.24 13.22 7.10
CA GLN A 262 -15.12 12.55 7.78
C GLN A 262 -13.90 12.36 6.87
N LEU A 263 -14.00 12.74 5.59
CA LEU A 263 -12.91 12.66 4.63
C LEU A 263 -12.56 14.05 4.13
N HIS A 264 -11.28 14.33 4.02
CA HIS A 264 -10.80 15.55 3.37
C HIS A 264 -11.09 15.50 1.86
N THR A 265 -10.76 14.38 1.21
CA THR A 265 -11.09 14.13 -0.19
C THR A 265 -11.16 12.63 -0.52
N VAL A 266 -11.83 12.33 -1.62
CA VAL A 266 -11.91 10.99 -2.22
C VAL A 266 -11.54 11.11 -3.70
N LEU A 267 -10.40 10.55 -4.06
CA LEU A 267 -9.90 10.53 -5.44
C LEU A 267 -10.11 9.14 -6.05
N ALA A 268 -10.63 9.11 -7.27
CA ALA A 268 -10.84 7.88 -8.02
C ALA A 268 -10.14 8.00 -9.37
N ASN A 269 -9.26 7.05 -9.69
CA ASN A 269 -8.50 7.06 -10.94
C ASN A 269 -8.52 5.70 -11.63
N VAL A 270 -8.91 5.72 -12.90
CA VAL A 270 -8.85 4.55 -13.78
C VAL A 270 -7.57 4.61 -14.60
N PHE A 271 -6.90 3.48 -14.77
CA PHE A 271 -5.79 3.33 -15.69
C PHE A 271 -6.26 2.55 -16.92
N ASP A 272 -6.26 3.24 -18.07
CA ASP A 272 -6.72 2.62 -19.31
C ASP A 272 -5.74 1.54 -19.80
N GLY A 273 -6.29 0.42 -20.27
CA GLY A 273 -5.51 -0.73 -20.76
C GLY A 273 -4.88 -1.60 -19.68
N GLU A 274 -4.98 -1.23 -18.40
CA GLU A 274 -4.36 -1.98 -17.31
C GLU A 274 -5.26 -3.11 -16.77
N GLU A 275 -4.69 -4.31 -16.62
CA GLU A 275 -5.28 -5.45 -15.93
C GLU A 275 -4.95 -5.41 -14.42
N HIS A 276 -5.49 -6.36 -13.65
CA HIS A 276 -5.33 -6.42 -12.19
C HIS A 276 -3.86 -6.39 -11.75
N THR A 277 -2.98 -7.11 -12.46
CA THR A 277 -1.55 -7.13 -12.13
C THR A 277 -0.81 -5.92 -12.67
N SER A 278 -1.11 -5.48 -13.90
CA SER A 278 -0.34 -4.43 -14.56
C SER A 278 -0.64 -3.03 -14.01
N VAL A 279 -1.80 -2.83 -13.37
CA VAL A 279 -2.13 -1.58 -12.68
C VAL A 279 -1.32 -1.36 -11.39
N MET A 280 -0.69 -2.41 -10.83
CA MET A 280 0.11 -2.30 -9.60
C MET A 280 1.23 -1.25 -9.69
N PRO A 281 2.16 -1.28 -10.66
CA PRO A 281 3.18 -0.24 -10.80
C PRO A 281 2.58 1.15 -11.09
N CYS A 282 1.51 1.23 -11.88
CA CYS A 282 0.87 2.49 -12.25
C CYS A 282 0.25 3.19 -11.04
N SER A 283 -0.56 2.46 -10.27
CA SER A 283 -1.16 2.95 -9.03
C SER A 283 -0.12 3.21 -7.95
N THR A 284 0.93 2.37 -7.84
CA THR A 284 2.03 2.58 -6.89
C THR A 284 2.74 3.90 -7.16
N ASN A 285 3.07 4.18 -8.42
CA ASN A 285 3.78 5.40 -8.83
C ASN A 285 2.92 6.66 -8.68
N ARG A 286 1.66 6.62 -9.14
CA ARG A 286 0.76 7.78 -9.05
C ARG A 286 0.49 8.16 -7.59
N SER A 287 0.13 7.19 -6.75
CA SER A 287 -0.20 7.45 -5.34
C SER A 287 0.98 7.98 -4.52
N LEU A 288 2.21 7.48 -4.77
CA LEU A 288 3.41 7.99 -4.10
C LEU A 288 3.69 9.44 -4.46
N THR A 289 3.56 9.76 -5.75
CA THR A 289 3.87 11.08 -6.28
C THR A 289 2.89 12.09 -5.70
N MET A 290 1.60 11.79 -5.78
CA MET A 290 0.55 12.66 -5.25
C MET A 290 0.67 12.87 -3.75
N PHE A 291 1.05 11.84 -2.98
CA PHE A 291 1.20 11.96 -1.53
C PHE A 291 2.43 12.78 -1.12
N PHE A 292 3.56 12.60 -1.80
CA PHE A 292 4.80 13.32 -1.45
C PHE A 292 4.85 14.74 -2.03
N GLU A 293 4.21 15.00 -3.17
CA GLU A 293 4.39 16.25 -3.93
C GLU A 293 3.12 17.11 -3.97
N ASP A 294 1.92 16.50 -3.99
CA ASP A 294 0.64 17.20 -4.23
C ASP A 294 -0.23 17.32 -2.95
N TRP A 295 0.37 17.31 -1.75
CA TRP A 295 -0.38 17.38 -0.48
C TRP A 295 -0.60 18.82 0.02
N PRO A 296 -1.80 19.19 0.54
CA PRO A 296 -3.00 18.37 0.68
C PRO A 296 -3.68 18.10 -0.66
N LEU A 297 -4.31 16.93 -0.77
CA LEU A 297 -4.98 16.52 -2.00
C LEU A 297 -6.21 17.40 -2.26
N HIS A 298 -6.51 17.64 -3.53
CA HIS A 298 -7.63 18.46 -3.99
C HIS A 298 -8.51 17.69 -4.98
#